data_AF-A0A7S3XN94-F1
#
_entry.id   AF-A0A7S3XN94-F1
#
_cell.length_a   1.000
_cell.length_b   1.000
_cell.length_c   1.000
_cell.angle_alpha   90.00
_cell.angle_beta   90.00
_cell.angle_gamma   90.00
#
_symmetry.space_group_name_H-M   'P 1'
#
loop_
_entity.id
_entity.type
_entity.pdbx_description
1 polymer ?
#
loop_
_entity_poly.entity_id
_entity_poly.type
_entity_poly.pdbx_seq_one_letter_code
_entity_poly.pdbx_strand_id
1 'polypeptide(L)'
;MRPPPTSFIQDASSSTDDRYSLHGRVQQPYKDLSVEVDPVLSIGLIRLVLTMKLIVDTYLYYRVLFYFLLGGTYEECPFFKERKHAKIQVYSLAMIMWLWNKPHYRNGTFQQDMVKNLRNVAIPGTGIPLSVFCYFKITVYWYLLCVNPFICFMAALNPKNRRDRRSIAVVYGEQLLEPKDWFCYWRMNCRLASLHAYVTGSKDFAMEDKWTFLVEGDKKGVPISPFLKAPAAIVVKDKNEEGGMGIYFFKNASQGGDWIIQERLGNDAFIQGLLPDDAPLSTFRVITASTATIRNAQEGEKPRGGGGGGRKREKSFGEKLVRTLSGKGDLGSLFQKDREGGAAGAGKGPEEEG
;
A
#
# COMPACT_ATOMS: atom_id res chain seq x y z
N MET A 1 29.18 -4.44 2.64
CA MET A 1 28.35 -3.25 2.92
C MET A 1 28.47 -2.90 4.39
N ARG A 2 29.01 -1.71 4.70
CA ARG A 2 29.06 -1.18 6.07
C ARG A 2 27.64 -0.78 6.51
N PRO A 3 27.29 -0.87 7.80
CA PRO A 3 25.99 -0.39 8.26
C PRO A 3 25.84 1.10 7.91
N PRO A 4 24.63 1.58 7.56
CA PRO A 4 24.39 3.02 7.48
C PRO A 4 24.70 3.65 8.85
N PRO A 5 25.32 4.84 8.90
CA PRO A 5 25.54 5.52 10.15
C PRO A 5 24.20 5.85 10.81
N THR A 6 24.15 5.74 12.14
CA THR A 6 22.95 5.96 12.96
C THR A 6 22.36 7.37 12.83
N SER A 7 23.14 8.34 12.37
CA SER A 7 22.71 9.71 12.10
C SER A 7 21.63 9.83 11.02
N PHE A 8 21.52 8.85 10.10
CA PHE A 8 20.54 8.88 9.01
C PHE A 8 19.07 8.78 9.49
N ILE A 9 18.84 8.24 10.69
CA ILE A 9 17.47 7.97 11.19
C ILE A 9 16.89 9.17 11.98
N GLN A 10 17.74 10.06 12.51
CA GLN A 10 17.27 11.16 13.37
C GLN A 10 16.67 12.35 12.58
N ASP A 11 17.13 12.61 11.36
CA ASP A 11 16.69 13.77 10.56
C ASP A 11 15.31 13.63 9.92
N ALA A 12 14.69 12.44 9.96
CA ALA A 12 13.32 12.25 9.45
C ALA A 12 12.23 12.80 10.41
N SER A 13 12.61 13.24 11.62
CA SER A 13 11.67 13.65 12.67
C SER A 13 11.55 15.18 12.88
N SER A 14 12.33 16.00 12.17
CA SER A 14 12.45 17.44 12.46
C SER A 14 11.99 18.39 11.34
N SER A 15 11.35 17.90 10.29
CA SER A 15 10.87 18.74 9.17
C SER A 15 9.34 18.81 9.11
N THR A 16 8.72 19.52 10.05
CA THR A 16 7.38 20.08 9.83
C THR A 16 7.53 21.37 9.04
N ASP A 17 7.45 21.27 7.71
CA ASP A 17 7.25 22.46 6.88
C ASP A 17 6.04 22.20 5.98
N ASP A 18 4.99 22.98 6.26
CA ASP A 18 3.75 23.05 5.51
C ASP A 18 4.05 23.56 4.10
N ARG A 19 3.77 22.73 3.07
CA ARG A 19 3.36 23.14 1.71
C ARG A 19 3.25 21.94 0.77
N TYR A 20 2.07 21.29 0.74
CA TYR A 20 1.64 20.51 -0.42
C TYR A 20 0.57 21.31 -1.18
N SER A 21 0.99 22.30 -1.98
CA SER A 21 0.16 22.84 -3.06
C SER A 21 0.52 22.12 -4.37
N LEU A 22 -0.18 21.02 -4.65
CA LEU A 22 -0.22 20.45 -5.99
C LEU A 22 -1.05 21.41 -6.86
N HIS A 23 -0.41 22.38 -7.53
CA HIS A 23 -0.84 23.03 -8.80
C HIS A 23 0.11 24.20 -9.12
N GLY A 24 1.37 23.90 -9.45
CA GLY A 24 2.30 24.85 -10.05
C GLY A 24 2.51 24.50 -11.52
N ARG A 25 1.87 25.24 -12.44
CA ARG A 25 2.21 25.20 -13.86
C ARG A 25 3.62 25.74 -14.04
N VAL A 26 4.56 24.87 -14.38
CA VAL A 26 5.88 25.28 -14.88
C VAL A 26 5.67 25.83 -16.29
N GLN A 27 5.71 27.16 -16.43
CA GLN A 27 5.86 27.79 -17.75
C GLN A 27 7.26 27.47 -18.28
N GLN A 28 7.34 26.85 -19.46
CA GLN A 28 8.61 26.61 -20.16
C GLN A 28 9.15 27.92 -20.77
N PRO A 29 10.42 28.30 -20.55
CA PRO A 29 11.01 29.52 -21.09
C PRO A 29 11.73 29.25 -22.42
N TYR A 30 11.03 28.69 -23.41
CA TYR A 30 11.56 28.54 -24.77
C TYR A 30 10.46 28.87 -25.77
N LYS A 31 10.30 30.15 -26.08
CA LYS A 31 9.37 30.59 -27.14
C LYS A 31 10.02 31.21 -28.36
N ASP A 32 11.28 31.65 -28.33
CA ASP A 32 11.85 32.43 -29.43
C ASP A 32 13.22 31.92 -29.91
N LEU A 33 13.29 30.67 -30.39
CA LEU A 33 14.40 30.21 -31.23
C LEU A 33 13.86 29.29 -32.34
N SER A 34 13.25 29.87 -33.37
CA SER A 34 12.87 29.13 -34.59
C SER A 34 14.10 28.99 -35.49
N VAL A 35 14.96 28.04 -35.17
CA VAL A 35 15.96 27.53 -36.11
C VAL A 35 15.24 26.50 -36.99
N GLU A 36 15.15 26.75 -38.30
CA GLU A 36 14.73 25.74 -39.26
C GLU A 36 15.78 24.62 -39.28
N VAL A 37 15.53 23.57 -38.51
CA VAL A 37 16.32 22.34 -38.55
C VAL A 37 15.66 21.42 -39.57
N ASP A 38 16.43 20.92 -40.53
CA ASP A 38 15.97 19.92 -41.50
C ASP A 38 15.23 18.78 -40.77
N PRO A 39 13.96 18.50 -41.13
CA PRO A 39 13.14 17.52 -40.43
C PRO A 39 13.78 16.13 -40.40
N VAL A 40 14.58 15.73 -41.39
CA VAL A 40 15.27 14.43 -41.40
C VAL A 40 16.44 14.42 -40.41
N LEU A 41 17.23 15.50 -40.39
CA LEU A 41 18.34 15.68 -39.46
C LEU A 41 17.82 15.75 -38.00
N SER A 42 16.67 16.40 -37.81
CA SER A 42 16.00 16.52 -36.51
C SER A 42 15.52 15.17 -35.97
N ILE A 43 14.95 14.29 -36.82
CA ILE A 43 14.49 12.96 -36.41
C ILE A 43 15.68 12.06 -36.05
N GLY A 44 16.76 12.11 -36.83
CA GLY A 44 18.00 11.37 -36.54
C GLY A 44 18.60 11.78 -35.21
N LEU A 45 18.71 13.08 -34.95
CA LEU A 45 19.24 13.63 -33.71
C LEU A 45 18.36 13.27 -32.50
N ILE A 46 17.03 13.36 -32.64
CA ILE A 46 16.09 12.96 -31.57
C ILE A 46 16.24 11.47 -31.24
N ARG A 47 16.33 10.59 -32.24
CA ARG A 47 16.52 9.14 -32.01
C ARG A 47 17.85 8.84 -31.32
N LEU A 48 18.92 9.55 -31.70
CA LEU A 48 20.23 9.42 -31.07
C LEU A 48 20.17 9.85 -29.61
N VAL A 49 19.60 11.02 -29.31
CA VAL A 49 19.46 11.54 -27.94
C VAL A 49 18.65 10.58 -27.07
N LEU A 50 17.55 10.02 -27.59
CA LEU A 50 16.72 9.07 -26.85
C LEU A 50 17.44 7.74 -26.60
N THR A 51 18.20 7.24 -27.57
CA THR A 51 19.02 6.02 -27.41
C THR A 51 20.12 6.24 -26.37
N MET A 52 20.80 7.39 -26.44
CA MET A 52 21.81 7.77 -25.46
C MET A 52 21.21 7.87 -24.06
N LYS A 53 19.99 8.40 -23.91
CA LYS A 53 19.30 8.42 -22.62
C LYS A 53 19.08 7.02 -22.03
N LEU A 54 18.61 6.05 -22.83
CA LEU A 54 18.45 4.66 -22.38
C LEU A 54 19.77 4.08 -21.84
N ILE A 55 20.86 4.29 -22.59
CA ILE A 55 22.19 3.80 -22.23
C ILE A 55 22.69 4.49 -20.95
N VAL A 56 22.55 5.82 -20.86
CA VAL A 56 22.99 6.62 -19.71
C VAL A 56 22.23 6.23 -18.44
N ASP A 57 20.90 6.11 -18.49
CA ASP A 57 20.11 5.73 -17.30
C ASP A 57 20.45 4.30 -16.85
N THR A 58 20.68 3.37 -17.79
CA THR A 58 21.13 1.99 -17.47
C THR A 58 22.53 1.97 -16.88
N TYR A 59 23.45 2.74 -17.45
CA TYR A 59 24.82 2.87 -16.93
C TYR A 59 24.83 3.46 -15.52
N LEU A 60 24.05 4.53 -15.29
CA LEU A 60 23.91 5.14 -13.97
C LEU A 60 23.28 4.17 -12.97
N TYR A 61 22.23 3.42 -13.36
CA TYR A 61 21.66 2.36 -12.55
C TYR A 61 22.72 1.37 -12.06
N TYR A 62 23.49 0.78 -12.99
CA TYR A 62 24.53 -0.19 -12.62
C TYR A 62 25.64 0.44 -11.79
N ARG A 63 26.14 1.62 -12.18
CA ARG A 63 27.24 2.29 -11.47
C ARG A 63 26.88 2.55 -10.01
N VAL A 64 25.65 3.00 -9.75
CA VAL A 64 25.16 3.26 -8.39
C VAL A 64 24.85 1.95 -7.64
N LEU A 65 24.27 0.96 -8.33
CA LEU A 65 24.02 -0.35 -7.74
C LEU A 65 25.32 -1.01 -7.29
N PHE A 66 26.34 -1.06 -8.15
CA PHE A 66 27.65 -1.62 -7.82
C PHE A 66 28.36 -0.83 -6.73
N TYR A 67 28.27 0.51 -6.73
CA TYR A 67 28.81 1.33 -5.63
C TYR A 67 28.28 0.86 -4.26
N PHE A 68 26.97 0.65 -4.15
CA PHE A 68 26.38 0.17 -2.88
C PHE A 68 26.66 -1.31 -2.60
N LEU A 69 26.64 -2.18 -3.61
CA LEU A 69 26.97 -3.61 -3.45
C LEU A 69 28.41 -3.82 -2.97
N LEU A 70 29.35 -3.00 -3.46
CA LEU A 70 30.75 -2.98 -3.03
C LEU A 70 30.95 -2.31 -1.67
N GLY A 71 29.88 -1.77 -1.07
CA GLY A 71 29.85 -1.30 0.30
C GLY A 71 30.01 0.20 0.50
N GLY A 72 29.82 1.00 -0.54
CA GLY A 72 29.66 2.45 -0.42
C GLY A 72 28.47 2.84 0.46
N THR A 73 28.55 4.02 1.08
CA THR A 73 27.55 4.52 2.03
C THR A 73 26.52 5.41 1.33
N TYR A 74 25.36 5.61 1.96
CA TYR A 74 24.34 6.47 1.38
C TYR A 74 24.80 7.94 1.36
N GLU A 75 25.41 8.46 2.43
CA GLU A 75 25.88 9.84 2.47
C GLU A 75 26.94 10.13 1.41
N GLU A 76 27.95 9.26 1.27
CA GLU A 76 29.11 9.50 0.42
C GLU A 76 28.88 9.16 -1.06
N CYS A 77 27.68 8.67 -1.43
CA CYS A 77 27.38 8.30 -2.81
C CYS A 77 27.46 9.55 -3.73
N PRO A 78 28.38 9.58 -4.71
CA PRO A 78 28.64 10.77 -5.53
C PRO A 78 27.60 10.95 -6.65
N PHE A 79 26.72 9.98 -6.83
CA PHE A 79 25.72 9.93 -7.90
C PHE A 79 24.35 10.41 -7.39
N PHE A 80 23.50 10.86 -8.33
CA PHE A 80 22.11 11.26 -8.05
C PHE A 80 21.94 12.34 -6.95
N LYS A 81 22.87 13.30 -6.84
CA LYS A 81 22.82 14.38 -5.84
C LYS A 81 21.48 15.12 -5.82
N GLU A 82 21.00 15.51 -7.01
CA GLU A 82 19.70 16.20 -7.19
C GLU A 82 18.52 15.24 -7.40
N ARG A 83 18.79 13.93 -7.56
CA ARG A 83 17.76 12.91 -7.88
C ARG A 83 17.59 11.95 -6.70
N LYS A 84 17.07 12.48 -5.59
CA LYS A 84 16.90 11.73 -4.33
C LYS A 84 16.11 10.43 -4.54
N HIS A 85 15.02 10.46 -5.31
CA HIS A 85 14.22 9.26 -5.60
C HIS A 85 15.05 8.16 -6.28
N ALA A 86 15.87 8.51 -7.28
CA ALA A 86 16.76 7.56 -7.93
C ALA A 86 17.79 6.96 -6.97
N LYS A 87 18.39 7.80 -6.13
CA LYS A 87 19.36 7.38 -5.12
C LYS A 87 18.74 6.39 -4.13
N ILE A 88 17.57 6.72 -3.56
CA ILE A 88 16.85 5.86 -2.61
C ILE A 88 16.45 4.54 -3.26
N GLN A 89 15.92 4.58 -4.49
CA GLN A 89 15.50 3.38 -5.19
C GLN A 89 16.66 2.40 -5.36
N VAL A 90 17.77 2.86 -5.95
CA VAL A 90 18.94 1.98 -6.22
C VAL A 90 19.61 1.52 -4.92
N TYR A 91 19.73 2.41 -3.93
CA TYR A 91 20.19 2.04 -2.59
C TYR A 91 19.33 0.93 -1.99
N SER A 92 18.00 1.08 -2.07
CA SER A 92 17.08 0.11 -1.51
C SER A 92 17.19 -1.26 -2.17
N LEU A 93 17.51 -1.34 -3.47
CA LEU A 93 17.75 -2.59 -4.16
C LEU A 93 19.04 -3.28 -3.69
N ALA A 94 20.13 -2.52 -3.55
CA ALA A 94 21.40 -3.06 -3.04
C ALA A 94 21.27 -3.57 -1.59
N MET A 95 20.46 -2.88 -0.78
CA MET A 95 20.21 -3.18 0.62
C MET A 95 19.71 -4.62 0.86
N ILE A 96 19.02 -5.21 -0.13
CA ILE A 96 18.52 -6.60 -0.06
C ILE A 96 19.66 -7.57 0.28
N MET A 97 20.84 -7.37 -0.33
CA MET A 97 21.98 -8.28 -0.15
C MET A 97 22.57 -8.22 1.25
N TRP A 98 22.52 -7.04 1.88
CA TRP A 98 22.98 -6.83 3.23
C TRP A 98 21.98 -7.34 4.27
N LEU A 99 20.69 -7.07 4.07
CA LEU A 99 19.63 -7.56 4.94
C LEU A 99 19.42 -9.08 4.86
N TRP A 100 19.80 -9.73 3.76
CA TRP A 100 19.47 -11.12 3.44
C TRP A 100 19.44 -12.11 4.61
N ASN A 101 20.52 -12.17 5.41
CA ASN A 101 20.67 -13.08 6.56
C ASN A 101 20.40 -12.42 7.92
N LYS A 102 19.93 -11.17 7.93
CA LYS A 102 19.65 -10.44 9.17
C LYS A 102 18.32 -10.90 9.76
N PRO A 103 18.21 -10.94 11.10
CA PRO A 103 16.95 -11.14 11.80
C PRO A 103 15.87 -10.18 11.28
N HIS A 104 14.66 -10.68 11.12
CA HIS A 104 13.52 -9.89 10.69
C HIS A 104 12.49 -9.79 11.82
N TYR A 105 11.78 -8.67 11.91
CA TYR A 105 10.85 -8.42 13.03
C TYR A 105 9.56 -9.26 12.96
N ARG A 106 9.22 -9.83 11.80
CA ARG A 106 8.07 -10.75 11.60
C ARG A 106 8.44 -12.22 11.39
N ASN A 107 9.68 -12.51 11.02
CA ASN A 107 10.11 -13.82 10.51
C ASN A 107 11.55 -14.10 10.95
N GLY A 108 12.07 -15.31 10.78
CA GLY A 108 13.44 -15.63 11.21
C GLY A 108 14.49 -14.73 10.56
N THR A 109 14.53 -14.68 9.22
CA THR A 109 15.42 -13.79 8.46
C THR A 109 14.67 -12.93 7.45
N PHE A 110 15.32 -11.86 6.97
CA PHE A 110 14.78 -11.02 5.89
C PHE A 110 14.52 -11.83 4.61
N GLN A 111 15.38 -12.79 4.28
CA GLN A 111 15.17 -13.69 3.15
C GLN A 111 13.88 -14.51 3.30
N GLN A 112 13.63 -15.08 4.48
CA GLN A 112 12.40 -15.84 4.75
C GLN A 112 11.15 -14.95 4.65
N ASP A 113 11.25 -13.70 5.11
CA ASP A 113 10.19 -12.71 4.94
C ASP A 113 9.91 -12.41 3.46
N MET A 114 10.96 -12.22 2.66
CA MET A 114 10.82 -12.01 1.21
C MET A 114 10.12 -13.19 0.52
N VAL A 115 10.52 -14.43 0.82
CA VAL A 115 9.88 -15.63 0.25
C VAL A 115 8.39 -15.67 0.60
N LYS A 116 8.03 -15.43 1.87
CA LYS A 116 6.62 -15.44 2.31
C LYS A 116 5.79 -14.31 1.69
N ASN A 117 6.34 -13.11 1.60
CA ASN A 117 5.63 -11.94 1.08
C ASN A 117 5.46 -11.96 -0.45
N LEU A 118 6.39 -12.60 -1.17
CA LEU A 118 6.40 -12.62 -2.63
C LEU A 118 5.85 -13.92 -3.25
N ARG A 119 5.40 -14.88 -2.43
CA ARG A 119 4.82 -16.15 -2.94
C ARG A 119 3.49 -15.98 -3.68
N ASN A 120 2.72 -14.94 -3.32
CA ASN A 120 1.41 -14.65 -3.91
C ASN A 120 1.47 -13.54 -4.96
N VAL A 121 2.68 -13.09 -5.34
CA VAL A 121 2.87 -12.10 -6.40
C VAL A 121 3.60 -12.79 -7.54
N ALA A 122 2.93 -12.93 -8.68
CA ALA A 122 3.51 -13.53 -9.87
C ALA A 122 4.00 -12.48 -10.87
N ILE A 123 4.99 -12.86 -11.68
CA ILE A 123 5.33 -12.08 -12.87
C ILE A 123 4.11 -12.08 -13.80
N PRO A 124 3.64 -10.91 -14.25
CA PRO A 124 2.48 -10.83 -15.14
C PRO A 124 2.63 -11.72 -16.38
N GLY A 125 1.63 -12.56 -16.65
CA GLY A 125 1.57 -13.42 -17.83
C GLY A 125 2.37 -14.72 -17.76
N THR A 126 3.15 -14.98 -16.70
CA THR A 126 3.93 -16.23 -16.59
C THR A 126 3.44 -17.17 -15.49
N GLY A 127 2.73 -16.65 -14.48
CA GLY A 127 2.34 -17.41 -13.29
C GLY A 127 3.51 -17.75 -12.35
N ILE A 128 4.75 -17.34 -12.68
CA ILE A 128 5.93 -17.60 -11.86
C ILE A 128 5.91 -16.68 -10.65
N PRO A 129 5.88 -17.20 -9.41
CA PRO A 129 5.88 -16.37 -8.22
C PRO A 129 7.24 -15.70 -8.01
N LEU A 130 7.24 -14.44 -7.59
CA LEU A 130 8.45 -13.65 -7.34
C LEU A 130 9.30 -14.24 -6.20
N SER A 131 8.72 -15.08 -5.34
CA SER A 131 9.45 -15.81 -4.30
C SER A 131 10.56 -16.71 -4.87
N VAL A 132 10.46 -17.18 -6.12
CA VAL A 132 11.50 -18.01 -6.78
C VAL A 132 12.86 -17.30 -6.76
N PHE A 133 12.88 -15.99 -7.00
CA PHE A 133 14.12 -15.21 -6.98
C PHE A 133 14.68 -15.00 -5.57
N CYS A 134 13.90 -15.28 -4.53
CA CYS A 134 14.24 -15.00 -3.14
C CYS A 134 14.82 -16.21 -2.39
N TYR A 135 14.95 -17.37 -3.03
CA TYR A 135 15.55 -18.54 -2.39
C TYR A 135 17.09 -18.44 -2.30
N PHE A 136 17.73 -17.87 -3.32
CA PHE A 136 19.19 -17.78 -3.38
C PHE A 136 19.64 -16.34 -3.65
N LYS A 137 20.80 -15.94 -3.11
CA LYS A 137 21.34 -14.60 -3.37
C LYS A 137 21.65 -14.40 -4.86
N ILE A 138 22.15 -15.44 -5.52
CA ILE A 138 22.53 -15.38 -6.94
C ILE A 138 21.32 -15.08 -7.84
N THR A 139 20.14 -15.60 -7.51
CA THR A 139 18.92 -15.33 -8.27
C THR A 139 18.45 -13.89 -8.10
N VAL A 140 18.67 -13.27 -6.94
CA VAL A 140 18.43 -11.83 -6.78
C VAL A 140 19.43 -11.00 -7.56
N TYR A 141 20.72 -11.34 -7.57
CA TYR A 141 21.68 -10.63 -8.42
C TYR A 141 21.29 -10.69 -9.88
N TRP A 142 20.94 -11.88 -10.39
CA TRP A 142 20.44 -12.04 -11.75
C TRP A 142 19.17 -11.22 -11.99
N TYR A 143 18.25 -11.18 -11.02
CA TYR A 143 17.05 -10.35 -11.13
C TYR A 143 17.40 -8.85 -11.24
N LEU A 144 18.25 -8.33 -10.35
CA LEU A 144 18.63 -6.91 -10.34
C LEU A 144 19.41 -6.51 -11.59
N LEU A 145 20.32 -7.37 -12.04
CA LEU A 145 21.23 -7.07 -13.15
C LEU A 145 20.57 -7.28 -14.53
N CYS A 146 19.66 -8.24 -14.67
CA CYS A 146 19.11 -8.61 -15.98
C CYS A 146 17.60 -8.39 -16.04
N VAL A 147 16.87 -9.00 -15.13
CA VAL A 147 15.39 -9.04 -15.20
C VAL A 147 14.77 -7.67 -14.96
N ASN A 148 15.26 -6.92 -13.98
CA ASN A 148 14.67 -5.64 -13.60
C ASN A 148 14.79 -4.60 -14.73
N PRO A 149 15.99 -4.33 -15.30
CA PRO A 149 16.11 -3.49 -16.49
C PRO A 149 15.23 -3.98 -17.66
N PHE A 150 15.19 -5.30 -17.91
CA PHE A 150 14.36 -5.84 -18.97
C PHE A 150 12.86 -5.58 -18.74
N ILE A 151 12.34 -5.84 -17.54
CA ILE A 151 10.94 -5.58 -17.19
C ILE A 151 10.63 -4.08 -17.29
N CYS A 152 11.53 -3.20 -16.82
CA CYS A 152 11.37 -1.75 -16.98
C CYS A 152 11.29 -1.33 -18.46
N PHE A 153 12.08 -1.98 -19.33
CA PHE A 153 12.03 -1.75 -20.78
C PHE A 153 10.71 -2.23 -21.39
N MET A 154 10.28 -3.44 -21.06
CA MET A 154 8.98 -3.97 -21.51
C MET A 154 7.81 -3.10 -21.00
N ALA A 155 7.88 -2.60 -19.78
CA ALA A 155 6.92 -1.65 -19.23
C ALA A 155 6.91 -0.33 -20.01
N ALA A 156 8.06 0.15 -20.49
CA ALA A 156 8.15 1.36 -21.31
C ALA A 156 7.59 1.17 -22.73
N LEU A 157 7.61 -0.06 -23.28
CA LEU A 157 6.96 -0.38 -24.55
C LEU A 157 5.43 -0.36 -24.45
N ASN A 158 4.88 -0.70 -23.28
CA ASN A 158 3.44 -0.74 -23.05
C ASN A 158 2.79 0.64 -23.31
N PRO A 159 1.87 0.75 -24.29
CA PRO A 159 1.20 2.02 -24.61
C PRO A 159 0.50 2.67 -23.43
N LYS A 160 -0.02 1.89 -22.48
CA LYS A 160 -0.72 2.41 -21.28
C LYS A 160 0.19 3.25 -20.37
N ASN A 161 1.50 2.98 -20.40
CA ASN A 161 2.50 3.71 -19.62
C ASN A 161 3.05 4.94 -20.36
N ARG A 162 2.83 5.01 -21.68
CA ARG A 162 3.21 6.12 -22.56
C ARG A 162 2.04 7.10 -22.80
N ARG A 163 1.28 7.41 -21.74
CA ARG A 163 0.33 8.53 -21.76
C ARG A 163 1.06 9.79 -22.27
N ASP A 164 0.37 10.60 -23.07
CA ASP A 164 0.88 11.84 -23.66
C ASP A 164 2.02 11.68 -24.67
N ARG A 165 2.08 10.55 -25.39
CA ARG A 165 3.09 10.26 -26.44
C ARG A 165 4.54 10.35 -25.93
N ARG A 166 4.76 10.14 -24.63
CA ARG A 166 6.09 10.12 -24.03
C ARG A 166 6.98 9.05 -24.67
N SER A 167 8.26 9.37 -24.84
CA SER A 167 9.23 8.45 -25.46
C SER A 167 9.52 7.25 -24.58
N ILE A 168 9.87 6.11 -25.19
CA ILE A 168 10.26 4.88 -24.48
C ILE A 168 11.44 5.16 -23.53
N ALA A 169 12.40 5.98 -23.95
CA ALA A 169 13.57 6.32 -23.13
C ALA A 169 13.22 7.05 -21.83
N VAL A 170 12.25 7.96 -21.87
CA VAL A 170 11.78 8.68 -20.68
C VAL A 170 11.07 7.72 -19.73
N VAL A 171 10.11 6.94 -20.24
CA VAL A 171 9.35 6.00 -19.40
C VAL A 171 10.24 4.89 -18.84
N TYR A 172 11.20 4.38 -19.60
CA TYR A 172 12.19 3.42 -19.11
C TYR A 172 13.01 3.98 -17.95
N GLY A 173 13.57 5.18 -18.11
CA GLY A 173 14.36 5.83 -17.07
C GLY A 173 13.55 6.08 -15.80
N GLU A 174 12.28 6.47 -15.93
CA GLU A 174 11.35 6.57 -14.80
C GLU A 174 11.15 5.22 -14.12
N GLN A 175 10.80 4.16 -14.86
CA GLN A 175 10.55 2.84 -14.26
C GLN A 175 11.80 2.24 -13.60
N LEU A 176 12.98 2.44 -14.18
CA LEU A 176 14.23 1.87 -13.68
C LEU A 176 14.76 2.61 -12.44
N LEU A 177 14.75 3.95 -12.51
CA LEU A 177 15.41 4.79 -11.50
C LEU A 177 14.42 5.40 -10.51
N GLU A 178 13.25 5.85 -10.96
CA GLU A 178 12.30 6.62 -10.15
C GLU A 178 10.87 6.05 -10.29
N PRO A 179 10.66 4.76 -10.00
CA PRO A 179 9.34 4.14 -10.18
C PRO A 179 8.33 4.80 -9.25
N LYS A 180 7.13 5.01 -9.79
CA LYS A 180 6.01 5.68 -9.11
C LYS A 180 4.82 4.76 -8.87
N ASP A 181 4.96 3.48 -9.20
CA ASP A 181 3.91 2.50 -8.97
C ASP A 181 3.88 2.06 -7.51
N TRP A 182 2.68 1.65 -7.09
CA TRP A 182 2.43 1.23 -5.71
C TRP A 182 3.31 0.05 -5.30
N PHE A 183 3.63 -0.87 -6.22
CA PHE A 183 4.38 -2.08 -5.92
C PHE A 183 5.83 -1.75 -5.59
N CYS A 184 6.47 -0.89 -6.37
CA CYS A 184 7.82 -0.39 -6.08
C CYS A 184 7.88 0.35 -4.74
N TYR A 185 6.89 1.22 -4.44
CA TYR A 185 6.83 1.88 -3.13
C TYR A 185 6.62 0.90 -1.99
N TRP A 186 5.72 -0.08 -2.14
CA TRP A 186 5.50 -1.13 -1.16
C TRP A 186 6.79 -1.92 -0.88
N ARG A 187 7.50 -2.37 -1.93
CA ARG A 187 8.77 -3.10 -1.78
C ARG A 187 9.87 -2.25 -1.15
N MET A 188 9.97 -0.98 -1.51
CA MET A 188 10.92 -0.05 -0.90
C MET A 188 10.62 0.14 0.58
N ASN A 189 9.34 0.35 0.93
CA ASN A 189 8.90 0.48 2.31
C ASN A 189 9.24 -0.77 3.14
N CYS A 190 8.96 -1.98 2.64
CA CYS A 190 9.33 -3.21 3.35
C CYS A 190 10.84 -3.27 3.67
N ARG A 191 11.70 -2.91 2.70
CA ARG A 191 13.16 -2.91 2.90
C ARG A 191 13.60 -1.91 3.95
N LEU A 192 13.07 -0.68 3.88
CA LEU A 192 13.39 0.39 4.82
C LEU A 192 12.88 0.08 6.23
N ALA A 193 11.68 -0.49 6.37
CA ALA A 193 11.12 -0.94 7.64
C ALA A 193 12.00 -2.03 8.26
N SER A 194 12.41 -3.04 7.48
CA SER A 194 13.33 -4.09 7.97
C SER A 194 14.68 -3.52 8.40
N LEU A 195 15.26 -2.57 7.64
CA LEU A 195 16.49 -1.90 8.02
C LEU A 195 16.33 -1.14 9.33
N HIS A 196 15.29 -0.32 9.43
CA HIS A 196 15.03 0.50 10.61
C HIS A 196 14.81 -0.38 11.85
N ALA A 197 13.97 -1.42 11.74
CA ALA A 197 13.74 -2.39 12.81
C ALA A 197 15.03 -3.07 13.25
N TYR A 198 15.87 -3.49 12.31
CA TYR A 198 17.14 -4.15 12.61
C TYR A 198 18.15 -3.21 13.30
N VAL A 199 18.28 -1.96 12.82
CA VAL A 199 19.22 -0.98 13.37
C VAL A 199 18.78 -0.47 14.73
N THR A 200 17.50 -0.17 14.91
CA THR A 200 16.98 0.40 16.16
C THR A 200 16.66 -0.65 17.21
N GLY A 201 16.46 -1.91 16.82
CA GLY A 201 15.96 -2.95 17.71
C GLY A 201 14.56 -2.66 18.25
N SER A 202 13.80 -1.75 17.63
CA SER A 202 12.47 -1.38 18.11
C SER A 202 11.54 -2.58 18.09
N LYS A 203 10.92 -2.86 19.24
CA LYS A 203 9.93 -3.91 19.40
C LYS A 203 8.57 -3.51 18.82
N ASP A 204 8.35 -2.24 18.51
CA ASP A 204 7.06 -1.74 18.01
C ASP A 204 6.71 -2.30 16.63
N PHE A 205 7.72 -2.73 15.86
CA PHE A 205 7.52 -3.45 14.59
C PHE A 205 6.80 -4.79 14.76
N ALA A 206 6.72 -5.35 15.97
CA ALA A 206 5.88 -6.51 16.24
C ALA A 206 4.40 -6.23 15.95
N MET A 207 3.95 -4.97 16.06
CA MET A 207 2.58 -4.55 15.72
C MET A 207 2.34 -4.47 14.20
N GLU A 208 3.30 -4.80 13.34
CA GLU A 208 2.97 -5.06 11.94
C GLU A 208 2.18 -6.37 11.76
N ASP A 209 2.36 -7.32 12.69
CA ASP A 209 1.52 -8.50 12.77
C ASP A 209 0.08 -8.08 13.07
N LYS A 210 -0.86 -8.55 12.23
CA LYS A 210 -2.26 -8.10 12.27
C LYS A 210 -2.91 -8.45 13.60
N TRP A 211 -2.63 -9.63 14.15
CA TRP A 211 -3.23 -10.06 15.40
C TRP A 211 -2.67 -9.28 16.59
N THR A 212 -1.36 -9.15 16.66
CA THR A 212 -0.65 -8.35 17.67
C THR A 212 -1.14 -6.91 17.68
N PHE A 213 -1.31 -6.29 16.50
CA PHE A 213 -1.87 -4.95 16.37
C PHE A 213 -3.26 -4.83 17.00
N LEU A 214 -4.17 -5.77 16.70
CA LEU A 214 -5.54 -5.73 17.22
C LEU A 214 -5.55 -5.90 18.74
N VAL A 215 -4.76 -6.84 19.28
CA VAL A 215 -4.72 -7.10 20.72
C VAL A 215 -4.11 -5.92 21.49
N GLU A 216 -2.98 -5.38 21.02
CA GLU A 216 -2.32 -4.26 21.69
C GLU A 216 -3.08 -2.94 21.49
N GLY A 217 -3.73 -2.75 20.35
CA GLY A 217 -4.61 -1.63 20.08
C GLY A 217 -5.83 -1.62 21.02
N ASP A 218 -6.50 -2.78 21.20
CA ASP A 218 -7.64 -2.95 22.13
C ASP A 218 -7.22 -2.58 23.56
N LYS A 219 -6.08 -3.11 24.02
CA LYS A 219 -5.52 -2.81 25.35
C LYS A 219 -5.21 -1.33 25.56
N LYS A 220 -4.77 -0.63 24.52
CA LYS A 220 -4.40 0.79 24.57
C LYS A 220 -5.59 1.72 24.31
N GLY A 221 -6.79 1.20 24.08
CA GLY A 221 -7.97 2.01 23.75
C GLY A 221 -7.85 2.73 22.39
N VAL A 222 -6.99 2.23 21.49
CA VAL A 222 -6.88 2.76 20.12
C VAL A 222 -8.04 2.21 19.30
N PRO A 223 -8.74 3.03 18.49
CA PRO A 223 -9.74 2.53 17.57
C PRO A 223 -9.13 1.49 16.63
N ILE A 224 -9.61 0.25 16.73
CA ILE A 224 -9.23 -0.89 15.91
C ILE A 224 -10.43 -1.43 15.15
N SER A 225 -10.18 -2.20 14.10
CA SER A 225 -11.22 -2.98 13.46
C SER A 225 -11.81 -3.98 14.46
N PRO A 226 -13.14 -4.02 14.65
CA PRO A 226 -13.76 -4.95 15.58
C PRO A 226 -13.49 -6.38 15.13
N PHE A 227 -13.23 -7.26 16.10
CA PHE A 227 -13.09 -8.69 15.87
C PHE A 227 -13.88 -9.44 16.94
N LEU A 228 -14.37 -10.63 16.59
CA LEU A 228 -15.19 -11.44 17.47
C LEU A 228 -14.33 -12.14 18.51
N LYS A 229 -14.67 -11.99 19.81
CA LYS A 229 -14.08 -12.77 20.91
C LYS A 229 -14.80 -14.12 21.12
N ALA A 230 -16.03 -14.22 20.63
CA ALA A 230 -16.87 -15.41 20.59
C ALA A 230 -17.67 -15.42 19.27
N PRO A 231 -17.97 -16.59 18.68
CA PRO A 231 -17.68 -17.94 19.18
C PRO A 231 -16.20 -18.34 19.03
N ALA A 232 -15.82 -19.46 19.67
CA ALA A 232 -14.45 -20.00 19.61
C ALA A 232 -14.10 -20.61 18.24
N ALA A 233 -15.10 -21.04 17.49
CA ALA A 233 -14.95 -21.47 16.10
C ALA A 233 -16.22 -21.11 15.32
N ILE A 234 -16.06 -20.93 14.01
CA ILE A 234 -17.17 -20.86 13.07
C ILE A 234 -17.13 -22.05 12.13
N VAL A 235 -18.30 -22.53 11.74
CA VAL A 235 -18.47 -23.57 10.73
C VAL A 235 -19.20 -22.94 9.56
N VAL A 236 -18.57 -22.97 8.39
CA VAL A 236 -19.15 -22.47 7.14
C VAL A 236 -19.43 -23.67 6.26
N LYS A 237 -20.65 -23.77 5.75
CA LYS A 237 -21.08 -24.88 4.89
C LYS A 237 -21.62 -24.32 3.59
N ASP A 238 -21.28 -24.94 2.48
CA ASP A 238 -22.04 -24.74 1.25
C ASP A 238 -23.48 -25.26 1.46
N LYS A 239 -24.47 -24.55 0.91
CA LYS A 239 -25.89 -24.90 1.06
C LYS A 239 -26.31 -26.12 0.24
N ASN A 240 -25.54 -26.46 -0.80
CA ASN A 240 -25.87 -27.46 -1.81
C ASN A 240 -24.83 -28.59 -1.94
N GLU A 241 -23.65 -28.48 -1.31
CA GLU A 241 -22.70 -29.61 -1.28
C GLU A 241 -23.06 -30.61 -0.17
N GLU A 242 -23.37 -31.83 -0.59
CA GLU A 242 -23.67 -32.95 0.30
C GLU A 242 -22.41 -33.77 0.64
N GLY A 243 -22.56 -34.77 1.52
CA GLY A 243 -21.49 -35.74 1.82
C GLY A 243 -20.33 -35.20 2.66
N GLY A 244 -20.49 -34.05 3.33
CA GLY A 244 -19.45 -33.42 4.15
C GLY A 244 -18.41 -32.63 3.35
N MET A 245 -18.56 -32.56 2.02
CA MET A 245 -17.83 -31.62 1.18
C MET A 245 -18.34 -30.19 1.43
N GLY A 246 -17.50 -29.18 1.17
CA GLY A 246 -17.89 -27.78 1.36
C GLY A 246 -18.06 -27.32 2.82
N ILE A 247 -17.67 -28.13 3.81
CA ILE A 247 -17.68 -27.75 5.23
C ILE A 247 -16.28 -27.28 5.66
N TYR A 248 -16.21 -26.05 6.15
CA TYR A 248 -14.98 -25.43 6.65
C TYR A 248 -15.11 -25.06 8.12
N PHE A 249 -14.13 -25.48 8.92
CA PHE A 249 -14.04 -25.16 10.34
C PHE A 249 -12.92 -24.15 10.55
N PHE A 250 -13.24 -22.99 11.12
CA PHE A 250 -12.27 -21.94 11.41
C PHE A 250 -12.23 -21.66 12.90
N LYS A 251 -11.09 -21.91 13.53
CA LYS A 251 -10.86 -21.61 14.95
C LYS A 251 -10.42 -20.16 15.12
N ASN A 252 -11.07 -19.45 16.03
CA ASN A 252 -10.88 -18.02 16.27
C ASN A 252 -9.52 -17.73 16.94
N ALA A 253 -8.79 -16.74 16.43
CA ALA A 253 -7.50 -16.29 16.97
C ALA A 253 -7.60 -15.81 18.43
N SER A 254 -8.75 -15.21 18.81
CA SER A 254 -9.02 -14.83 20.21
C SER A 254 -9.09 -16.02 21.18
N GLN A 255 -9.26 -17.23 20.67
CA GLN A 255 -9.35 -18.48 21.41
C GLN A 255 -8.22 -19.46 21.01
N GLY A 256 -7.09 -18.93 20.54
CA GLY A 256 -5.92 -19.73 20.16
C GLY A 256 -6.08 -20.54 18.88
N GLY A 257 -6.86 -20.04 17.92
CA GLY A 257 -6.85 -20.50 16.52
C GLY A 257 -6.04 -19.58 15.60
N ASP A 258 -6.12 -19.82 14.29
CA ASP A 258 -5.35 -19.08 13.29
C ASP A 258 -6.15 -17.95 12.61
N TRP A 259 -7.47 -17.91 12.81
CA TRP A 259 -8.36 -17.06 12.03
C TRP A 259 -8.89 -15.88 12.84
N ILE A 260 -8.64 -14.67 12.35
CA ILE A 260 -9.30 -13.46 12.86
C ILE A 260 -10.70 -13.43 12.27
N ILE A 261 -11.71 -13.65 13.12
CA ILE A 261 -13.11 -13.63 12.72
C ILE A 261 -13.67 -12.24 13.00
N GLN A 262 -14.27 -11.62 12.00
CA GLN A 262 -14.71 -10.23 12.05
C GLN A 262 -15.94 -10.03 11.15
N GLU A 263 -16.84 -9.14 11.57
CA GLU A 263 -17.93 -8.65 10.71
C GLU A 263 -17.36 -7.86 9.53
N ARG A 264 -17.93 -8.09 8.34
CA ARG A 264 -17.52 -7.37 7.13
C ARG A 264 -17.74 -5.87 7.34
N LEU A 265 -16.67 -5.10 7.22
CA LEU A 265 -16.74 -3.63 7.22
C LEU A 265 -16.93 -3.12 5.78
N GLY A 266 -17.78 -2.11 5.63
CA GLY A 266 -17.88 -1.30 4.40
C GLY A 266 -16.99 -0.07 4.49
N ASN A 267 -16.52 0.43 3.34
CA ASN A 267 -15.80 1.71 3.28
C ASN A 267 -16.80 2.85 3.57
N ASP A 268 -16.35 3.88 4.27
CA ASP A 268 -17.12 5.12 4.33
C ASP A 268 -17.11 5.83 2.96
N ALA A 269 -18.01 6.79 2.77
CA ALA A 269 -18.19 7.46 1.48
C ALA A 269 -16.92 8.17 0.98
N PHE A 270 -16.09 8.70 1.89
CA PHE A 270 -14.85 9.36 1.51
C PHE A 270 -13.81 8.34 1.04
N ILE A 271 -13.56 7.27 1.80
CA ILE A 271 -12.62 6.22 1.40
C ILE A 271 -13.10 5.50 0.13
N GLN A 272 -14.39 5.24 0.01
CA GLN A 272 -14.97 4.63 -1.19
C GLN A 272 -14.72 5.50 -2.44
N GLY A 273 -14.77 6.83 -2.32
CA GLY A 273 -14.44 7.74 -3.41
C GLY A 273 -12.97 7.74 -3.85
N LEU A 274 -12.07 7.12 -3.07
CA LEU A 274 -10.64 6.98 -3.40
C LEU A 274 -10.30 5.61 -4.01
N LEU A 275 -11.20 4.64 -3.95
CA LEU A 275 -10.95 3.26 -4.32
C LEU A 275 -11.79 2.85 -5.53
N PRO A 276 -11.40 1.79 -6.26
CA PRO A 276 -12.26 1.19 -7.28
C PRO A 276 -13.61 0.72 -6.69
N ASP A 277 -14.62 0.61 -7.55
CA ASP A 277 -15.90 0.00 -7.19
C ASP A 277 -15.68 -1.41 -6.62
N ASP A 278 -16.43 -1.74 -5.56
CA ASP A 278 -16.33 -3.01 -4.81
C ASP A 278 -14.97 -3.33 -4.19
N ALA A 279 -14.08 -2.34 -4.05
CA ALA A 279 -12.83 -2.54 -3.32
C ALA A 279 -13.13 -3.07 -1.90
N PRO A 280 -12.66 -4.28 -1.53
CA PRO A 280 -12.82 -4.75 -0.17
C PRO A 280 -12.16 -3.75 0.76
N LEU A 281 -12.64 -3.65 2.01
CA LEU A 281 -11.97 -2.87 3.06
C LEU A 281 -10.67 -3.59 3.46
N SER A 282 -9.72 -3.65 2.52
CA SER A 282 -8.42 -4.28 2.65
C SER A 282 -7.43 -3.21 3.03
N THR A 283 -7.31 -2.97 4.34
CA THR A 283 -6.16 -2.34 5.00
C THR A 283 -5.56 -1.15 4.25
N PHE A 284 -6.36 -0.12 3.98
CA PHE A 284 -5.79 1.22 3.81
C PHE A 284 -5.19 1.61 5.16
N ARG A 285 -3.87 1.47 5.30
CA ARG A 285 -3.15 1.83 6.52
C ARG A 285 -2.62 3.25 6.36
N VAL A 286 -3.29 4.21 6.98
CA VAL A 286 -2.73 5.56 7.15
C VAL A 286 -1.74 5.51 8.30
N ILE A 287 -0.45 5.56 7.99
CA ILE A 287 0.59 5.75 8.99
C ILE A 287 0.73 7.25 9.20
N THR A 288 0.39 7.72 10.39
CA THR A 288 0.55 9.11 10.81
C THR A 288 1.47 9.18 12.02
N ALA A 289 2.27 10.23 12.12
CA ALA A 289 3.00 10.56 13.35
C ALA A 289 2.09 11.17 14.44
N SER A 290 0.78 11.31 14.16
CA SER A 290 -0.19 11.82 15.12
C SER A 290 -0.35 10.88 16.31
N THR A 291 -0.15 11.43 17.51
CA THR A 291 -0.40 10.75 18.80
C THR A 291 -1.75 11.13 19.40
N ALA A 292 -2.57 11.91 18.68
CA ALA A 292 -3.79 12.52 19.20
C ALA A 292 -4.78 11.48 19.79
N THR A 293 -4.96 10.34 19.13
CA THR A 293 -5.84 9.27 19.60
C THR A 293 -5.36 8.62 20.90
N ILE A 294 -4.04 8.44 21.05
CA ILE A 294 -3.45 7.89 22.28
C ILE A 294 -3.60 8.88 23.44
N ARG A 295 -3.36 10.16 23.19
CA ARG A 295 -3.53 11.22 24.21
C ARG A 295 -4.99 11.34 24.65
N ASN A 296 -5.93 11.35 23.71
CA ASN A 296 -7.36 11.44 24.02
C ASN A 296 -7.88 10.22 24.81
N ALA A 297 -7.33 9.02 24.54
CA ALA A 297 -7.66 7.81 25.29
C ALA A 297 -7.11 7.86 26.73
N GLN A 298 -5.89 8.38 26.93
CA GLN A 298 -5.24 8.51 28.24
C GLN A 298 -5.83 9.63 29.11
N GLU A 299 -6.22 10.74 28.49
CA GLU A 299 -6.88 11.87 29.16
C GLU A 299 -8.35 11.56 29.51
N GLY A 300 -8.84 10.38 29.13
CA GLY A 300 -10.16 9.84 29.47
C GLY A 300 -11.25 10.85 29.19
N GLU A 301 -11.56 11.09 27.91
CA GLU A 301 -12.62 12.00 27.40
C GLU A 301 -13.44 12.67 28.52
N LYS A 302 -12.89 13.69 29.18
CA LYS A 302 -13.74 14.69 29.81
C LYS A 302 -14.42 15.36 28.63
N PRO A 303 -15.75 15.24 28.48
CA PRO A 303 -16.44 15.86 27.36
C PRO A 303 -16.06 17.34 27.42
N ARG A 304 -15.44 17.84 26.35
CA ARG A 304 -15.15 19.27 26.22
C ARG A 304 -16.50 19.96 26.20
N GLY A 305 -16.91 20.46 27.37
CA GLY A 305 -18.04 21.35 27.52
C GLY A 305 -17.77 22.58 26.68
N GLY A 306 -18.48 22.69 25.57
CA GLY A 306 -18.31 23.76 24.60
C GLY A 306 -19.54 23.88 23.71
N GLY A 307 -20.59 24.45 24.28
CA GLY A 307 -21.57 25.31 23.61
C GLY A 307 -22.31 24.79 22.37
N GLY A 308 -23.58 24.42 22.57
CA GLY A 308 -24.66 24.79 21.65
C GLY A 308 -24.81 23.97 20.36
N GLY A 309 -25.71 22.98 20.40
CA GLY A 309 -26.21 22.33 19.19
C GLY A 309 -26.61 20.89 19.45
N GLY A 310 -27.79 20.67 20.04
CA GLY A 310 -28.31 19.35 20.34
C GLY A 310 -28.50 18.50 19.08
N ARG A 311 -27.50 17.70 18.72
CA ARG A 311 -27.72 16.45 17.99
C ARG A 311 -27.61 15.31 18.98
N LYS A 312 -28.76 14.71 19.29
CA LYS A 312 -28.83 13.41 19.98
C LYS A 312 -27.92 12.44 19.23
N ARG A 313 -26.85 11.97 19.87
CA ARG A 313 -26.09 10.80 19.40
C ARG A 313 -27.10 9.65 19.26
N GLU A 314 -27.36 9.23 18.02
CA GLU A 314 -28.02 7.95 17.81
C GLU A 314 -27.11 6.86 18.36
N LYS A 315 -27.63 6.10 19.34
CA LYS A 315 -26.97 4.90 19.84
C LYS A 315 -26.72 3.97 18.67
N SER A 316 -25.52 3.39 18.62
CA SER A 316 -25.13 2.47 17.55
C SER A 316 -26.14 1.31 17.47
N PHE A 317 -26.36 0.82 16.26
CA PHE A 317 -27.29 -0.27 15.98
C PHE A 317 -27.03 -1.51 16.87
N GLY A 318 -25.76 -1.77 17.22
CA GLY A 318 -25.38 -2.84 18.14
C GLY A 318 -25.93 -2.67 19.56
N GLU A 319 -25.95 -1.46 20.12
CA GLU A 319 -26.54 -1.20 21.44
C GLU A 319 -28.07 -1.29 21.43
N LYS A 320 -28.71 -0.88 20.32
CA LYS A 320 -30.16 -1.05 20.12
C LYS A 320 -30.54 -2.53 20.04
N LEU A 321 -29.77 -3.32 19.28
CA LEU A 321 -30.02 -4.75 19.10
C LEU A 321 -29.86 -5.54 20.41
N VAL A 322 -28.82 -5.23 21.20
CA VAL A 322 -28.59 -5.86 22.51
C VAL A 322 -29.72 -5.51 23.50
N ARG A 323 -30.27 -4.30 23.47
CA ARG A 323 -31.43 -3.92 24.30
C ARG A 323 -32.74 -4.58 23.87
N THR A 324 -32.96 -4.74 22.56
CA THR A 324 -34.16 -5.41 22.04
C THR A 324 -34.13 -6.90 22.37
N LEU A 325 -32.97 -7.55 22.29
CA LEU A 325 -32.79 -8.97 22.61
C LEU A 325 -32.75 -9.28 24.13
N SER A 326 -32.53 -8.27 24.98
CA SER A 326 -32.51 -8.41 26.46
C SER A 326 -33.84 -8.05 27.16
N GLY A 327 -34.94 -7.95 26.41
CA GLY A 327 -36.28 -8.20 26.96
C GLY A 327 -37.08 -7.01 27.48
N LYS A 328 -37.00 -5.81 26.86
CA LYS A 328 -37.93 -4.69 27.15
C LYS A 328 -38.31 -3.80 25.94
N GLY A 329 -38.18 -4.26 24.69
CA GLY A 329 -38.49 -3.44 23.51
C GLY A 329 -39.47 -4.11 22.55
N ASP A 330 -40.53 -3.40 22.19
CA ASP A 330 -41.50 -3.80 21.17
C ASP A 330 -40.86 -3.74 19.76
N LEU A 331 -40.79 -4.90 19.09
CA LEU A 331 -40.19 -5.09 17.77
C LEU A 331 -40.92 -4.31 16.66
N GLY A 332 -42.18 -3.91 16.87
CA GLY A 332 -43.00 -3.25 15.85
C GLY A 332 -42.45 -1.88 15.38
N SER A 333 -41.71 -1.18 16.25
CA SER A 333 -41.22 0.19 15.97
C SER A 333 -39.97 0.25 15.08
N LEU A 334 -39.28 -0.87 14.84
CA LEU A 334 -38.02 -0.91 14.09
C LEU A 334 -38.21 -0.98 12.56
N PHE A 335 -39.42 -1.31 12.09
CA PHE A 335 -39.69 -1.59 10.67
C PHE A 335 -40.67 -0.61 10.01
N GLN A 336 -41.09 0.46 10.69
CA GLN A 336 -42.19 1.30 10.23
C GLN A 336 -41.78 2.58 9.46
N LYS A 337 -40.51 2.74 9.05
CA LYS A 337 -40.04 4.02 8.48
C LYS A 337 -39.61 4.03 7.00
N ASP A 338 -39.85 2.97 6.24
CA ASP A 338 -39.48 2.91 4.80
C ASP A 338 -40.69 2.72 3.85
N ARG A 339 -41.86 3.27 4.19
CA ARG A 339 -43.06 3.16 3.36
C ARG A 339 -43.84 4.47 3.18
N GLU A 340 -43.16 5.57 2.87
CA GLU A 340 -43.81 6.75 2.29
C GLU A 340 -42.92 7.39 1.22
N GLY A 341 -43.32 7.22 -0.05
CA GLY A 341 -42.67 7.89 -1.18
C GLY A 341 -42.90 7.19 -2.51
N GLY A 342 -44.09 7.33 -3.11
CA GLY A 342 -44.29 6.95 -4.51
C GLY A 342 -45.73 6.60 -4.90
N ALA A 343 -46.64 7.57 -4.86
CA ALA A 343 -47.92 7.48 -5.56
C ALA A 343 -48.16 8.77 -6.36
N ALA A 344 -47.95 8.70 -7.68
CA ALA A 344 -48.63 9.52 -8.68
C ALA A 344 -48.31 8.99 -10.09
N GLY A 345 -49.34 8.58 -10.84
CA GLY A 345 -49.20 8.19 -12.24
C GLY A 345 -50.34 7.32 -12.76
N ALA A 346 -51.56 7.87 -12.77
CA ALA A 346 -52.68 7.29 -13.48
C ALA A 346 -52.50 7.41 -15.01
N GLY A 347 -52.71 6.34 -15.75
CA GLY A 347 -52.75 6.33 -17.21
C GLY A 347 -53.35 5.03 -17.73
N LYS A 348 -54.52 5.16 -18.36
CA LYS A 348 -55.46 4.13 -18.85
C LYS A 348 -54.83 3.04 -19.75
N GLY A 349 -55.38 1.82 -19.67
CA GLY A 349 -55.24 0.75 -20.69
C GLY A 349 -56.05 1.04 -21.97
N PRO A 350 -56.44 0.05 -22.81
CA PRO A 350 -56.44 -1.41 -22.58
C PRO A 350 -55.90 -2.28 -23.76
N GLU A 351 -56.02 -3.61 -23.60
CA GLU A 351 -56.06 -4.68 -24.66
C GLU A 351 -54.75 -4.91 -25.44
N GLU A 352 -54.33 -6.11 -25.86
CA GLU A 352 -55.02 -7.35 -26.20
C GLU A 352 -53.99 -8.51 -26.28
N GLU A 353 -54.53 -9.72 -26.35
CA GLU A 353 -54.01 -11.08 -26.60
C GLU A 353 -52.62 -11.32 -27.25
N GLY A 354 -52.00 -12.45 -26.85
CA GLY A 354 -50.83 -13.06 -27.51
C GLY A 354 -50.04 -14.00 -26.62
#